data_AF-A0A4Y2HSI7-F1
#
_entry.id   AF-A0A4Y2HSI7-F1
#
_cell.length_a   1.000
_cell.length_b   1.000
_cell.length_c   1.000
_cell.angle_alpha   90.00
_cell.angle_beta   90.00
_cell.angle_gamma   90.00
#
_symmetry.space_group_name_H-M   'P 1'
#
loop_
_entity.id
_entity.type
_entity.pdbx_description
1 polymer ?
#
loop_
_entity_poly.entity_id
_entity_poly.type
_entity_poly.pdbx_seq_one_letter_code
_entity_poly.pdbx_strand_id
1 'polypeptide(L)'
;MLEGRNFTIYTDHKPLVYAFTQKHEKCSPRQIRHLDWIGQFSTDIRHILGSLNVVADSLSRISEIEMPSPIDYKEFSQAQLSDEMFQLLKFLKVPGVDTKLFCDVSTGRCRPLLPKEFRRRSFETLHNLFHPGVKATVKLVGDFFLWPSYKEQVAEWTRCCVPCQRGKCNAIRIGLLSLWFLPIVDLILLFLELRSILPFKWDLASRRLVSTD
;
A
#
# COMPACT_ATOMS: atom_id res chain seq x y z
N MET A 1 4.72 7.72 24.11
CA MET A 1 3.25 7.75 23.97
C MET A 1 2.92 7.99 22.51
N LEU A 2 2.01 7.23 21.90
CA LEU A 2 1.65 7.42 20.49
C LEU A 2 0.23 7.97 20.43
N GLU A 3 0.06 9.18 19.89
CA GLU A 3 -1.22 9.90 19.83
C GLU A 3 -1.94 10.05 21.18
N GLY A 4 -1.20 10.25 22.27
CA GLY A 4 -1.78 10.37 23.61
C GLY A 4 -2.22 9.04 24.24
N ARG A 5 -1.97 7.89 23.58
CA ARG A 5 -2.31 6.56 24.08
C ARG A 5 -1.06 5.76 24.42
N ASN A 6 -1.16 5.02 25.53
CA ASN A 6 -0.17 4.02 25.89
C ASN A 6 -0.47 2.73 25.13
N PHE A 7 0.57 2.12 24.58
CA PHE A 7 0.47 0.85 23.88
C PHE A 7 1.62 -0.06 24.31
N THR A 8 1.37 -1.37 24.29
CA THR A 8 2.33 -2.40 24.67
C THR A 8 2.93 -3.01 23.41
N ILE A 9 4.25 -3.19 23.39
CA ILE A 9 4.97 -3.85 22.30
C ILE A 9 5.08 -5.34 22.63
N TYR A 10 4.57 -6.19 21.74
CA TYR A 10 4.74 -7.64 21.86
C TYR A 10 5.86 -8.12 20.94
N THR A 11 6.75 -8.96 21.47
CA THR A 11 7.89 -9.52 20.73
C THR A 11 8.08 -10.99 21.08
N ASP A 12 8.56 -11.79 20.13
CA ASP A 12 9.02 -13.17 20.33
C ASP A 12 10.49 -13.25 20.78
N HIS A 13 11.16 -12.10 20.91
CA HIS A 13 12.56 -12.04 21.32
C HIS A 13 12.69 -11.68 22.82
N LYS A 14 12.77 -12.70 23.66
CA LYS A 14 12.85 -12.57 25.15
C LYS A 14 13.85 -11.53 25.67
N PRO A 15 15.07 -11.37 25.10
CA PRO A 15 16.02 -10.38 25.59
C PRO A 15 15.52 -8.93 25.56
N LEU A 16 14.58 -8.59 24.66
CA LEU A 16 14.09 -7.22 24.51
C LEU A 16 13.16 -6.76 25.64
N VAL A 17 12.59 -7.68 26.42
CA VAL A 17 11.77 -7.34 27.60
C VAL A 17 12.60 -6.53 28.61
N TYR A 18 13.89 -6.83 28.71
CA TYR A 18 14.79 -6.19 29.65
C TYR A 18 15.58 -5.02 29.02
N ALA A 19 15.29 -4.65 27.77
CA ALA A 19 16.14 -3.71 27.03
C ALA A 19 16.21 -2.32 27.70
N PHE A 20 15.14 -1.86 28.33
CA PHE A 20 15.11 -0.58 29.06
C PHE A 20 15.62 -0.68 30.51
N THR A 21 15.80 -1.90 31.04
CA THR A 21 16.30 -2.13 32.40
C THR A 21 17.78 -2.52 32.40
N GLN A 22 18.33 -2.92 31.26
CA GLN A 22 19.74 -3.27 31.11
C GLN A 22 20.65 -2.04 31.23
N LYS A 23 21.85 -2.26 31.79
CA LYS A 23 22.87 -1.21 31.88
C LYS A 23 23.36 -0.82 30.49
N HIS A 24 23.43 0.47 30.20
CA HIS A 24 23.91 1.02 28.92
C HIS A 24 25.31 0.54 28.53
N GLU A 25 26.17 0.19 29.50
CA GLU A 25 27.52 -0.38 29.27
C GLU A 25 27.51 -1.69 28.47
N LYS A 26 26.38 -2.43 28.49
CA LYS A 26 26.22 -3.68 27.74
C LYS A 26 25.59 -3.49 26.37
N CYS A 27 25.17 -2.27 26.03
CA CYS A 27 24.54 -1.94 24.75
C CYS A 27 25.52 -1.21 23.84
N SER A 28 25.56 -1.61 22.58
CA SER A 28 26.27 -0.84 21.55
C SER A 28 25.65 0.56 21.38
N PRO A 29 26.43 1.57 20.94
CA PRO A 29 25.90 2.90 20.65
C PRO A 29 24.75 2.92 19.62
N ARG A 30 24.65 1.90 18.77
CA ARG A 30 23.55 1.73 17.82
C ARG A 30 22.28 1.24 18.53
N GLN A 31 22.41 0.24 19.40
CA GLN A 31 21.29 -0.27 20.20
C GLN A 31 20.72 0.82 21.10
N ILE A 32 21.57 1.64 21.73
CA ILE A 32 21.14 2.77 22.57
C ILE A 32 20.29 3.75 21.75
N ARG A 33 20.76 4.18 20.57
CA ARG A 33 20.00 5.08 19.70
C ARG A 33 18.64 4.51 19.27
N HIS A 34 18.59 3.21 19.00
CA HIS A 34 17.34 2.54 18.66
C HIS A 34 16.38 2.46 19.86
N LEU A 35 16.90 2.15 21.05
CA LEU A 35 16.11 2.09 22.28
C LEU A 35 15.61 3.47 22.69
N ASP A 36 16.42 4.52 22.57
CA ASP A 36 16.00 5.89 22.83
C ASP A 36 14.84 6.30 21.90
N TRP A 37 14.92 5.92 20.62
CA TRP A 37 13.85 6.16 19.66
C TRP A 37 12.58 5.39 20.02
N ILE A 38 12.67 4.09 20.30
CA ILE A 38 11.51 3.27 20.71
C ILE A 38 10.90 3.81 22.01
N GLY A 39 11.74 4.24 22.96
CA GLY A 39 11.35 4.76 24.26
C GLY A 39 10.54 6.05 24.20
N GLN A 40 10.67 6.84 23.11
CA GLN A 40 9.78 7.99 22.86
C GLN A 40 8.31 7.55 22.71
N PHE A 41 8.08 6.34 22.20
CA PHE A 41 6.74 5.81 21.93
C PHE A 41 6.24 4.90 23.06
N SER A 42 7.03 3.91 23.50
CA SER A 42 6.65 3.03 24.60
C SER A 42 7.85 2.37 25.24
N THR A 43 7.74 2.10 26.54
CA THR A 43 8.70 1.33 27.33
C THR A 43 8.12 -0.01 27.80
N ASP A 44 6.83 -0.28 27.57
CA ASP A 44 6.17 -1.54 27.93
C ASP A 44 6.37 -2.57 26.80
N ILE A 45 7.42 -3.39 26.94
CA ILE A 45 7.74 -4.49 26.03
C ILE A 45 7.45 -5.82 26.72
N ARG A 46 6.62 -6.67 26.11
CA ARG A 46 6.25 -7.99 26.64
C ARG A 46 6.59 -9.10 25.64
N HIS A 47 7.01 -10.23 26.17
CA HIS A 47 7.30 -11.40 25.35
C HIS A 47 6.05 -12.24 25.11
N ILE A 48 5.84 -12.67 23.87
CA ILE A 48 4.88 -13.70 23.46
C ILE A 48 5.60 -14.82 22.72
N LEU A 49 5.05 -16.03 22.73
CA LEU A 49 5.63 -17.13 21.95
C LEU A 49 5.55 -16.80 20.45
N GLY A 50 6.58 -17.14 19.68
CA GLY A 50 6.61 -16.90 18.23
C GLY A 50 5.39 -17.48 17.50
N SER A 51 4.89 -18.64 17.93
CA SER A 51 3.67 -19.26 17.40
C SER A 51 2.40 -18.42 17.61
N LEU A 52 2.39 -17.52 18.60
CA LEU A 52 1.30 -16.58 18.87
C LEU A 52 1.54 -15.22 18.23
N ASN A 53 2.74 -14.96 17.72
CA ASN A 53 3.10 -13.71 17.05
C ASN A 53 2.66 -13.67 15.57
N VAL A 54 1.45 -14.20 15.31
CA VAL A 54 0.89 -14.40 13.97
C VAL A 54 0.80 -13.10 13.19
N VAL A 55 0.48 -11.99 13.87
CA VAL A 55 0.37 -10.68 13.22
C VAL A 55 1.71 -10.21 12.68
N ALA A 56 2.78 -10.26 13.48
CA ALA A 56 4.10 -9.83 13.03
C ALA A 56 4.65 -10.77 11.93
N ASP A 57 4.44 -12.08 12.06
CA ASP A 57 4.84 -13.06 11.05
C ASP A 57 4.09 -12.80 9.73
N SER A 58 2.77 -12.60 9.77
CA SER A 58 1.95 -12.27 8.60
C SER A 58 2.40 -10.99 7.93
N LEU A 59 2.67 -9.93 8.70
CA LEU A 59 3.16 -8.65 8.16
C LEU A 59 4.56 -8.78 7.54
N SER A 60 5.43 -9.59 8.14
CA SER A 60 6.78 -9.85 7.61
C SER A 60 6.77 -10.63 6.29
N ARG A 61 5.69 -11.38 6.04
CA ARG A 61 5.47 -12.21 4.85
C ARG A 61 4.56 -11.58 3.80
N ILE A 62 4.19 -10.30 3.92
CA ILE A 62 3.32 -9.63 2.94
C ILE A 62 3.87 -9.73 1.50
N SER A 63 5.20 -9.81 1.32
CA SER A 63 5.80 -10.02 -0.01
C SER A 63 5.61 -11.44 -0.59
N GLU A 64 5.26 -12.42 0.24
CA GLU A 64 4.95 -13.80 -0.16
C GLU A 64 3.46 -13.97 -0.52
N ILE A 65 2.60 -13.05 -0.09
CA ILE A 65 1.19 -13.05 -0.47
C ILE A 65 1.11 -12.58 -1.93
N GLU A 66 0.94 -13.53 -2.84
CA GLU A 66 0.50 -13.23 -4.20
C GLU A 66 -0.91 -12.63 -4.11
N MET A 67 -0.99 -11.30 -4.13
CA MET A 67 -2.25 -10.62 -4.37
C MET A 67 -2.72 -11.05 -5.76
N PRO A 68 -3.85 -11.77 -5.89
CA PRO A 68 -4.39 -12.05 -7.21
C PRO A 68 -4.61 -10.69 -7.87
N SER A 69 -3.85 -10.43 -8.94
CA SER A 69 -4.03 -9.20 -9.69
C SER A 69 -5.48 -9.19 -10.16
N PRO A 70 -6.26 -8.14 -9.89
CA PRO A 70 -7.69 -8.10 -10.19
C PRO A 70 -8.03 -8.20 -11.68
N ILE A 71 -6.99 -8.24 -12.52
CA ILE A 71 -7.04 -8.21 -13.97
C ILE A 71 -6.11 -9.32 -14.47
N ASP A 72 -6.63 -10.22 -15.30
CA ASP A 72 -5.79 -11.12 -16.09
C ASP A 72 -5.10 -10.29 -17.18
N TYR A 73 -3.79 -10.15 -17.07
CA TYR A 73 -2.99 -9.35 -17.99
C TYR A 73 -2.97 -9.91 -19.43
N LYS A 74 -3.25 -11.21 -19.63
CA LYS A 74 -3.35 -11.81 -20.96
C LYS A 74 -4.63 -11.36 -21.66
N GLU A 75 -5.76 -11.50 -20.98
CA GLU A 75 -7.08 -11.05 -21.46
C GLU A 75 -7.07 -9.53 -21.69
N PHE A 76 -6.47 -8.79 -20.76
CA PHE A 76 -6.32 -7.34 -20.85
C PHE A 76 -5.52 -6.90 -22.09
N SER A 77 -4.41 -7.60 -22.41
CA SER A 77 -3.62 -7.32 -23.62
C SER A 77 -4.40 -7.62 -24.90
N GLN A 78 -5.17 -8.72 -24.93
CA GLN A 78 -6.01 -9.07 -26.08
C GLN A 78 -7.12 -8.03 -26.31
N ALA A 79 -7.79 -7.60 -25.24
CA ALA A 79 -8.83 -6.57 -25.32
C ALA A 79 -8.28 -5.20 -25.76
N GLN A 80 -7.02 -4.90 -25.45
CA GLN A 80 -6.35 -3.71 -25.98
C GLN A 80 -6.08 -3.82 -27.49
N LEU A 81 -5.69 -5.00 -27.98
CA LEU A 81 -5.40 -5.21 -29.42
C LEU A 81 -6.66 -5.14 -30.29
N SER A 82 -7.82 -5.54 -29.75
CA SER A 82 -9.10 -5.50 -30.48
C SER A 82 -9.68 -4.10 -30.63
N ASP A 83 -9.29 -3.13 -29.81
CA ASP A 83 -9.88 -1.80 -29.80
C ASP A 83 -9.02 -0.83 -30.64
N GLU A 84 -9.61 -0.32 -31.73
CA GLU A 84 -8.98 0.58 -32.70
C GLU A 84 -8.38 1.84 -32.03
N MET A 85 -8.97 2.28 -30.90
CA MET A 85 -8.51 3.47 -30.18
C MET A 85 -7.08 3.32 -29.63
N PHE A 86 -6.60 2.10 -29.43
CA PHE A 86 -5.27 1.83 -28.89
C PHE A 86 -4.24 1.49 -29.97
N GLN A 87 -4.66 1.21 -31.21
CA GLN A 87 -3.76 0.80 -32.30
C GLN A 87 -2.72 1.87 -32.68
N LEU A 88 -2.99 3.13 -32.37
CA LEU A 88 -2.09 4.26 -32.65
C LEU A 88 -1.06 4.53 -31.53
N LEU A 89 -1.11 3.78 -30.43
CA LEU A 89 -0.30 4.05 -29.23
C LEU A 89 0.90 3.10 -29.14
N LYS A 90 1.96 3.52 -28.44
CA LYS A 90 3.18 2.72 -28.32
C LYS A 90 3.03 1.63 -27.24
N PHE A 91 3.48 0.43 -27.55
CA PHE A 91 3.59 -0.67 -26.59
C PHE A 91 4.72 -0.41 -25.59
N LEU A 92 4.44 -0.61 -24.30
CA LEU A 92 5.46 -0.72 -23.27
C LEU A 92 5.32 -2.04 -22.51
N LYS A 93 6.45 -2.62 -22.12
CA LYS A 93 6.45 -3.70 -21.13
C LYS A 93 6.23 -3.07 -19.76
N VAL A 94 5.20 -3.51 -19.05
CA VAL A 94 5.02 -3.14 -17.65
C VAL A 94 6.02 -3.95 -16.81
N PRO A 95 6.78 -3.32 -15.89
CA PRO A 95 7.70 -4.05 -15.03
C PRO A 95 6.95 -5.11 -14.21
N GLY A 96 7.34 -6.38 -14.32
CA GLY A 96 6.75 -7.49 -13.56
C GLY A 96 5.72 -8.34 -14.30
N VAL A 97 5.34 -7.97 -15.54
CA VAL A 97 4.43 -8.76 -16.38
C VAL A 97 5.10 -9.05 -17.72
N ASP A 98 5.11 -10.32 -18.16
CA ASP A 98 5.70 -10.73 -19.45
C ASP A 98 4.89 -10.26 -20.67
N THR A 99 3.72 -9.66 -20.44
CA THR A 99 2.78 -9.21 -21.47
C THR A 99 3.00 -7.74 -21.84
N LYS A 100 3.00 -7.44 -23.14
CA LYS A 100 3.08 -6.06 -23.67
C LYS A 100 1.72 -5.39 -23.53
N LEU A 101 1.69 -4.19 -22.94
CA LEU A 101 0.48 -3.40 -22.76
C LEU A 101 0.66 -2.01 -23.35
N PHE A 102 -0.44 -1.37 -23.73
CA PHE A 102 -0.41 0.05 -24.07
C PHE A 102 -0.40 0.87 -22.79
N CYS A 103 0.59 1.75 -22.66
CA CYS A 103 0.78 2.57 -21.46
C CYS A 103 1.07 4.02 -21.84
N ASP A 104 0.53 4.94 -21.05
CA ASP A 104 0.95 6.34 -21.05
C ASP A 104 2.18 6.51 -20.15
N VAL A 105 3.18 7.24 -20.64
CA VAL A 105 4.43 7.58 -19.93
C VAL A 105 4.66 9.09 -19.84
N SER A 106 3.74 9.91 -20.37
CA SER A 106 3.90 11.36 -20.50
C SER A 106 4.16 12.08 -19.17
N THR A 107 3.69 11.54 -18.04
CA THR A 107 3.87 12.14 -16.72
C THR A 107 4.96 11.46 -15.88
N GLY A 108 5.88 10.71 -16.50
CA GLY A 108 6.98 10.02 -15.80
C GLY A 108 6.59 8.77 -15.00
N ARG A 109 5.32 8.34 -15.08
CA ARG A 109 4.83 7.06 -14.52
C ARG A 109 4.18 6.25 -15.63
N CYS A 110 4.47 4.95 -15.68
CA CYS A 110 3.87 4.03 -16.64
C CYS A 110 2.45 3.67 -16.17
N ARG A 111 1.43 4.17 -16.87
CA ARG A 111 0.01 3.88 -16.58
C ARG A 111 -0.63 3.11 -17.74
N PRO A 112 -1.02 1.84 -17.54
CA PRO A 112 -1.74 1.07 -18.56
C PRO A 112 -3.06 1.72 -18.94
N LEU A 113 -3.34 1.71 -20.23
CA LEU A 113 -4.59 2.21 -20.79
C LEU A 113 -5.68 1.16 -20.70
N LEU A 114 -6.81 1.49 -20.09
CA LEU A 114 -7.82 0.50 -19.72
C LEU A 114 -8.92 0.35 -20.79
N PRO A 115 -9.08 -0.84 -21.41
CA PRO A 115 -10.24 -1.15 -22.26
C PRO A 115 -11.53 -1.07 -21.46
N LYS A 116 -12.64 -0.78 -22.15
CA LYS A 116 -13.95 -0.50 -21.52
C LYS A 116 -14.40 -1.58 -20.53
N GLU A 117 -14.17 -2.84 -20.88
CA GLU A 117 -14.59 -4.02 -20.11
C GLU A 117 -13.94 -4.08 -18.72
N PHE A 118 -12.69 -3.63 -18.60
CA PHE A 118 -11.93 -3.70 -17.35
C PHE A 118 -12.13 -2.48 -16.44
N ARG A 119 -12.71 -1.39 -16.96
CA ARG A 119 -12.82 -0.12 -16.20
C ARG A 119 -13.62 -0.27 -14.91
N ARG A 120 -14.77 -0.94 -15.00
CA ARG A 120 -15.65 -1.13 -13.84
C ARG A 120 -15.02 -2.05 -12.79
N ARG A 121 -14.49 -3.19 -13.21
CA ARG A 121 -13.81 -4.15 -12.32
C ARG A 121 -12.61 -3.54 -11.61
N SER A 122 -11.80 -2.75 -12.33
CA SER A 122 -10.63 -2.07 -11.76
C SER A 122 -11.02 -1.01 -10.76
N PHE A 123 -12.07 -0.24 -11.05
CA PHE A 123 -12.65 0.71 -10.10
C PHE A 123 -13.15 -0.01 -8.84
N GLU A 124 -13.96 -1.06 -8.99
CA GLU A 124 -14.54 -1.79 -7.86
C GLU A 124 -13.45 -2.39 -6.98
N THR A 125 -12.40 -2.94 -7.57
CA THR A 125 -11.28 -3.47 -6.79
C THR A 125 -10.64 -2.39 -5.94
N LEU A 126 -10.28 -1.24 -6.51
CA LEU A 126 -9.59 -0.17 -5.77
C LEU A 126 -10.52 0.56 -4.79
N HIS A 127 -11.76 0.80 -5.17
CA HIS A 127 -12.73 1.50 -4.34
C HIS A 127 -13.21 0.64 -3.16
N ASN A 128 -13.45 -0.65 -3.36
CA ASN A 128 -13.97 -1.52 -2.32
C ASN A 128 -12.94 -1.90 -1.24
N LEU A 129 -11.64 -1.58 -1.42
CA LEU A 129 -10.63 -1.79 -0.38
C LEU A 129 -10.98 -1.01 0.90
N PHE A 130 -11.35 0.26 0.76
CA PHE A 130 -11.55 1.16 1.90
C PHE A 130 -12.68 2.19 1.70
N HIS A 131 -13.46 2.09 0.62
CA HIS A 131 -14.49 3.06 0.24
C HIS A 131 -14.05 4.54 0.30
N PRO A 132 -12.93 4.91 -0.36
CA PRO A 132 -12.43 6.28 -0.33
C PRO A 132 -13.44 7.27 -0.94
N GLY A 133 -13.38 8.52 -0.50
CA GLY A 133 -14.20 9.59 -1.07
C GLY A 133 -13.89 9.86 -2.55
N VAL A 134 -14.76 10.61 -3.23
CA VAL A 134 -14.67 10.88 -4.68
C VAL A 134 -13.27 11.34 -5.11
N LYS A 135 -12.71 12.38 -4.47
CA LYS A 135 -11.39 12.91 -4.81
C LYS A 135 -10.26 11.89 -4.62
N ALA A 136 -10.32 11.13 -3.52
CA ALA A 136 -9.32 10.11 -3.20
C ALA A 136 -9.39 8.93 -4.18
N THR A 137 -10.61 8.50 -4.56
CA THR A 137 -10.79 7.41 -5.53
C THR A 137 -10.30 7.80 -6.92
N VAL A 138 -10.61 9.02 -7.39
CA VAL A 138 -10.11 9.53 -8.68
C VAL A 138 -8.58 9.58 -8.70
N LYS A 139 -7.95 10.01 -7.60
CA LYS A 139 -6.49 10.02 -7.48
C LYS A 139 -5.93 8.60 -7.51
N LEU A 140 -6.46 7.70 -6.67
CA LEU A 140 -6.03 6.30 -6.56
C LEU A 140 -6.10 5.58 -7.90
N VAL A 141 -7.24 5.66 -8.59
CA VAL A 141 -7.41 5.05 -9.92
C VAL A 141 -6.43 5.65 -10.93
N GLY A 142 -6.26 6.99 -10.91
CA GLY A 142 -5.34 7.68 -11.81
C GLY A 142 -3.86 7.42 -11.55
N ASP A 143 -3.48 6.92 -10.36
CA ASP A 143 -2.12 6.49 -10.07
C ASP A 143 -1.79 5.14 -10.73
N PHE A 144 -2.79 4.27 -10.94
CA PHE A 144 -2.61 2.94 -11.52
C PHE A 144 -2.98 2.85 -13.00
N PHE A 145 -4.05 3.51 -13.45
CA PHE A 145 -4.68 3.28 -14.75
C PHE A 145 -5.09 4.58 -15.44
N LEU A 146 -5.26 4.52 -16.77
CA LEU A 146 -5.71 5.67 -17.57
C LEU A 146 -6.75 5.28 -18.62
N TRP A 147 -7.75 6.12 -18.85
CA TRP A 147 -8.65 6.04 -20.01
C TRP A 147 -9.34 7.39 -20.27
N PRO A 148 -9.95 7.60 -21.45
CA PRO A 148 -10.66 8.84 -21.75
C PRO A 148 -11.78 9.11 -20.74
N SER A 149 -11.84 10.33 -20.20
CA SER A 149 -12.85 10.78 -19.24
C SER A 149 -12.96 9.89 -17.98
N TYR A 150 -11.84 9.34 -17.52
CA TYR A 150 -11.83 8.48 -16.32
C TYR A 150 -12.25 9.24 -15.06
N LYS A 151 -11.92 10.53 -14.96
CA LYS A 151 -12.22 11.34 -13.77
C LYS A 151 -13.73 11.47 -13.56
N GLU A 152 -14.47 11.76 -14.64
CA GLU A 152 -15.93 11.90 -14.60
C GLU A 152 -16.59 10.56 -14.27
N GLN A 153 -16.16 9.48 -14.94
CA GLN A 153 -16.71 8.13 -14.73
C GLN A 153 -16.48 7.62 -13.31
N VAL A 154 -15.23 7.71 -12.82
CA VAL A 154 -14.87 7.27 -11.46
C VAL A 154 -15.60 8.10 -10.41
N ALA A 155 -15.70 9.42 -10.62
CA ALA A 155 -16.44 10.27 -9.71
C ALA A 155 -17.91 9.86 -9.63
N GLU A 156 -18.53 9.56 -10.77
CA GLU A 156 -19.91 9.11 -10.82
C GLU A 156 -20.11 7.77 -10.12
N TRP A 157 -19.28 6.77 -10.43
CA TRP A 157 -19.35 5.47 -9.77
C TRP A 157 -19.18 5.55 -8.25
N THR A 158 -18.29 6.42 -7.79
CA THR A 158 -18.10 6.68 -6.35
C THR A 158 -19.33 7.33 -5.73
N ARG A 159 -20.01 8.26 -6.43
CA ARG A 159 -21.27 8.87 -5.96
C ARG A 159 -22.41 7.85 -5.89
N CYS A 160 -22.47 6.92 -6.84
CA CYS A 160 -23.48 5.86 -6.92
C CYS A 160 -23.22 4.66 -5.98
N CYS A 161 -22.14 4.66 -5.21
CA CYS A 161 -21.80 3.54 -4.33
C CYS A 161 -22.80 3.42 -3.18
N VAL A 162 -23.62 2.36 -3.18
CA VAL A 162 -24.67 2.11 -2.17
C VAL A 162 -24.11 2.04 -0.74
N PRO A 163 -23.01 1.30 -0.45
CA PRO A 163 -22.35 1.36 0.86
C PRO A 163 -21.98 2.79 1.30
N CYS A 164 -21.36 3.58 0.42
CA CYS A 164 -20.99 4.97 0.73
C CYS A 164 -22.21 5.89 0.92
N GLN A 165 -23.29 5.67 0.17
CA GLN A 165 -24.53 6.44 0.30
C GLN A 165 -25.24 6.13 1.62
N ARG A 166 -25.28 4.85 2.02
CA ARG A 166 -25.85 4.40 3.30
C ARG A 166 -25.01 4.91 4.48
N GLY A 167 -23.69 4.87 4.35
CA GLY A 167 -22.77 5.45 5.36
C GLY A 167 -22.84 6.97 5.47
N LYS A 168 -23.49 7.66 4.51
CA LYS A 168 -23.70 9.11 4.50
C LYS A 168 -24.97 9.58 5.22
N CYS A 169 -25.71 8.70 5.89
CA CYS A 169 -26.83 9.12 6.75
C CYS A 169 -26.34 10.06 7.86
N ASN A 170 -26.64 11.36 7.71
CA ASN A 170 -26.51 12.46 8.67
C ASN A 170 -25.56 12.18 9.84
N ALA A 171 -24.25 12.15 9.56
CA ALA A 171 -23.29 12.31 10.63
C ALA A 171 -23.51 13.71 11.22
N ILE A 172 -24.00 13.74 12.47
CA ILE A 172 -23.68 14.80 13.42
C ILE A 172 -22.23 15.22 13.15
N ARG A 173 -21.94 16.53 13.12
CA ARG A 173 -20.58 17.07 13.06
C ARG A 173 -19.83 16.62 14.31
N ILE A 174 -19.40 15.37 14.34
CA ILE A 174 -18.42 14.85 15.27
C ILE A 174 -17.11 15.36 14.70
N GLY A 175 -16.56 16.40 15.32
CA GLY A 175 -15.31 17.00 14.91
C GLY A 175 -14.22 15.94 14.80
N LEU A 176 -13.60 15.88 13.62
CA LEU A 176 -12.21 15.51 13.27
C LEU A 176 -11.35 14.57 14.16
N LEU A 177 -11.92 13.73 15.02
CA LEU A 177 -11.15 12.98 16.02
C LEU A 177 -11.46 11.48 16.13
N SER A 178 -12.18 10.86 15.18
CA SER A 178 -12.60 9.45 15.36
C SER A 178 -12.52 8.47 14.18
N LEU A 179 -11.82 8.77 13.08
CA LEU A 179 -11.68 7.80 11.97
C LEU A 179 -10.24 7.52 11.49
N TRP A 180 -9.22 7.97 12.21
CA TRP A 180 -7.85 7.46 12.05
C TRP A 180 -7.65 6.16 12.84
N PHE A 181 -8.45 5.12 12.57
CA PHE A 181 -8.27 3.80 13.18
C PHE A 181 -8.56 2.71 12.14
N LEU A 182 -7.64 2.52 11.20
CA LEU A 182 -7.31 1.18 10.69
C LEU A 182 -5.80 1.14 10.39
N PRO A 183 -4.97 0.42 11.17
CA PRO A 183 -3.51 0.38 11.05
C PRO A 183 -2.99 -0.35 9.79
N ILE A 184 -3.87 -0.68 8.84
CA ILE A 184 -3.53 -1.46 7.64
C ILE A 184 -3.14 -0.54 6.47
N VAL A 185 -3.68 0.67 6.41
CA VAL A 185 -3.44 1.61 5.29
C VAL A 185 -2.10 2.34 5.45
N ASP A 186 -1.72 2.66 6.69
CA ASP A 186 -0.43 3.27 6.99
C ASP A 186 0.74 2.32 6.72
N LEU A 187 0.56 1.01 6.91
CA LEU A 187 1.59 0.01 6.61
C LEU A 187 1.89 -0.12 5.10
N ILE A 188 0.90 0.11 4.23
CA ILE A 188 1.08 0.01 2.77
C ILE A 188 1.66 1.31 2.20
N LEU A 189 1.27 2.47 2.72
CA LEU A 189 1.82 3.76 2.28
C LEU A 189 3.25 3.99 2.79
N LEU A 190 3.57 3.59 4.03
CA LEU A 190 4.95 3.64 4.54
C LEU A 190 5.91 2.74 3.73
N PHE A 191 5.41 1.62 3.20
CA PHE A 191 6.19 0.70 2.38
C PHE A 191 6.50 1.27 0.98
N LEU A 192 5.60 2.07 0.42
CA LEU A 192 5.81 2.77 -0.85
C LEU A 192 6.73 3.99 -0.70
N GLU A 193 6.71 4.65 0.46
CA GLU A 193 7.47 5.86 0.75
C GLU A 193 8.91 5.59 1.25
N LEU A 194 9.20 4.38 1.79
CA LEU A 194 10.57 3.93 2.10
C LEU A 194 11.41 3.59 0.86
N ARG A 195 10.79 3.39 -0.31
CA ARG A 195 11.47 3.09 -1.58
C ARG A 195 12.18 4.31 -2.19
N SER A 196 11.92 5.52 -1.69
CA SER A 196 12.54 6.77 -2.15
C SER A 196 13.62 7.33 -1.22
N ILE A 197 13.91 6.68 -0.08
CA ILE A 197 14.80 7.24 0.97
C ILE A 197 16.01 6.33 1.30
N LEU A 198 16.04 5.06 0.86
CA LEU A 198 17.16 4.14 1.16
C LEU A 198 18.10 3.93 -0.05
N PRO A 199 19.42 3.80 0.16
CA PRO A 199 20.43 3.65 -0.90
C PRO A 199 20.51 2.18 -1.38
N PHE A 200 19.39 1.64 -1.83
CA PHE A 200 19.30 0.27 -2.33
C PHE A 200 18.71 0.30 -3.73
N LYS A 201 19.46 -0.24 -4.69
CA LYS A 201 19.00 -0.37 -6.07
C LYS A 201 18.34 -1.73 -6.23
N TRP A 202 17.16 -1.74 -6.82
CA TRP A 202 16.47 -2.97 -7.19
C TRP A 202 17.17 -3.60 -8.40
N ASP A 203 17.79 -4.77 -8.20
CA ASP A 203 18.40 -5.53 -9.28
C ASP A 203 17.34 -6.42 -9.96
N LEU A 204 17.02 -6.08 -11.21
CA LEU A 204 15.99 -6.78 -12.00
C LEU A 204 16.39 -8.21 -12.39
N ALA A 205 17.68 -8.56 -12.37
CA ALA A 205 18.12 -9.90 -12.75
C ALA A 205 17.95 -10.92 -11.60
N SER A 206 18.20 -10.50 -10.36
CA SER A 206 18.23 -11.38 -9.19
C SER A 206 16.97 -11.32 -8.32
N ARG A 207 16.05 -10.39 -8.62
CA ARG A 207 14.84 -10.08 -7.83
C ARG A 207 15.12 -9.89 -6.33
N ARG A 208 16.25 -9.27 -5.98
CA ARG A 208 16.61 -8.90 -4.60
C ARG A 208 17.03 -7.43 -4.49
N LEU A 209 16.95 -6.89 -3.28
CA LEU A 209 17.50 -5.58 -2.93
C LEU A 209 19.02 -5.72 -2.71
N VAL A 210 19.82 -4.92 -3.43
CA VAL A 210 21.28 -4.89 -3.31
C VAL A 210 21.69 -3.49 -2.83
N SER A 211 22.58 -3.40 -1.83
CA SER A 211 23.11 -2.09 -1.40
C SER A 211 23.98 -1.52 -2.49
N THR A 212 23.82 -0.22 -2.74
CA THR A 212 24.85 0.52 -3.49
C THR A 212 25.89 0.95 -2.48
N ASP A 213 27.08 0.36 -2.56
CA ASP A 213 28.28 0.99 -2.00
C ASP A 213 28.54 2.35 -2.67
#